data_AF-A0A562UC08-F1
#
_entry.id   AF-A0A562UC08-F1
#
_cell.length_a   1.000
_cell.length_b   1.000
_cell.length_c   1.000
_cell.angle_alpha   90.00
_cell.angle_beta   90.00
_cell.angle_gamma   90.00
#
_symmetry.space_group_name_H-M   'P 1'
#
loop_
_entity.id
_entity.type
_entity.pdbx_description
1 polymer ?
#
loop_
_entity_poly.entity_id
_entity_poly.type
_entity_poly.pdbx_seq_one_letter_code
_entity_poly.pdbx_strand_id
1 'polypeptide(L)'
;MAEPYLHNSKHKEFIRDKWVEFASLMAVEKDGLKIITFPAEEMHDLRLFAEKGLISWEETETGAFYITKGKIVCFETVAKFFRTIRTNLTNATVEQTEIGSYLRQNYNAIMGGSEKVFPVDVVNLDYDGNISKSKVPIGEVFNLVFEYQAKHGRGFSLFLTWPYTEDDDPEVYKEMLKQTIANNLEDPRAVSFKDLYEANHPTVDELDYNKLSVIGVSKVIVQKASRNQFNLHKNEFYVYGEKDRRQMFSILLNFDYQGDVAEHALYTKCVSKTLVDVIDLRDAAAEEIAP
;
A
#
# COMPACT_ATOMS: atom_id res chain seq x y z
N MET A 1 -19.33 -15.59 11.06
CA MET A 1 -18.27 -14.57 11.01
C MET A 1 -16.95 -15.29 11.23
N ALA A 2 -16.01 -15.18 10.28
CA ALA A 2 -14.67 -15.73 10.46
C ALA A 2 -13.95 -15.03 11.62
N GLU A 3 -13.03 -15.73 12.30
CA GLU A 3 -12.22 -15.11 13.34
C GLU A 3 -11.35 -13.97 12.77
N PRO A 4 -11.03 -12.93 13.58
CA PRO A 4 -10.12 -11.86 13.18
C PRO A 4 -8.77 -12.39 12.69
N TYR A 5 -8.15 -11.62 11.80
CA TYR A 5 -6.81 -11.90 11.30
C TYR A 5 -5.76 -11.89 12.41
N LEU A 6 -4.76 -12.78 12.31
CA LEU A 6 -3.65 -12.84 13.26
C LEU A 6 -2.49 -11.96 12.77
N HIS A 7 -2.32 -10.79 13.39
CA HIS A 7 -1.27 -9.81 13.03
C HIS A 7 0.16 -10.33 13.21
N ASN A 8 0.35 -11.45 13.93
CA ASN A 8 1.65 -12.12 14.10
C ASN A 8 1.53 -13.58 13.65
N SER A 9 1.57 -13.78 12.33
CA SER A 9 1.57 -15.09 11.68
C SER A 9 2.79 -15.20 10.75
N LYS A 10 3.22 -16.43 10.44
CA LYS A 10 4.30 -16.67 9.46
C LYS A 10 4.05 -15.98 8.12
N HIS A 11 2.78 -15.98 7.67
CA HIS A 11 2.40 -15.26 6.47
C HIS A 11 2.60 -13.75 6.60
N LYS A 12 2.25 -13.14 7.76
CA LYS A 12 2.51 -11.69 7.96
C LYS A 12 4.00 -11.39 7.97
N GLU A 13 4.79 -12.23 8.63
CA GLU A 13 6.26 -12.09 8.69
C GLU A 13 6.86 -12.12 7.28
N PHE A 14 6.45 -13.08 6.45
CA PHE A 14 6.83 -13.14 5.04
C PHE A 14 6.47 -11.85 4.29
N ILE A 15 5.25 -11.34 4.47
CA ILE A 15 4.83 -10.08 3.84
C ILE A 15 5.64 -8.88 4.34
N ARG A 16 5.98 -8.83 5.63
CA ARG A 16 6.84 -7.78 6.21
C ARG A 16 8.26 -7.84 5.65
N ASP A 17 8.82 -9.03 5.46
CA ASP A 17 10.12 -9.21 4.78
C ASP A 17 10.07 -8.70 3.34
N LYS A 18 8.96 -8.94 2.64
CA LYS A 18 8.73 -8.36 1.31
C LYS A 18 8.61 -6.83 1.34
N TRP A 19 8.01 -6.24 2.37
CA TRP A 19 8.01 -4.79 2.53
C TRP A 19 9.44 -4.24 2.69
N VAL A 20 10.29 -4.89 3.50
CA VAL A 20 11.70 -4.53 3.63
C VAL A 20 12.41 -4.60 2.29
N GLU A 21 12.21 -5.69 1.55
CA GLU A 21 12.83 -5.91 0.23
C GLU A 21 12.49 -4.76 -0.73
N PHE A 22 11.21 -4.38 -0.80
CA PHE A 22 10.75 -3.29 -1.67
C PHE A 22 11.23 -1.93 -1.18
N ALA A 23 11.16 -1.66 0.13
CA ALA A 23 11.55 -0.40 0.74
C ALA A 23 13.06 -0.14 0.61
N SER A 24 13.87 -1.20 0.67
CA SER A 24 15.34 -1.11 0.51
C SER A 24 15.74 -0.56 -0.86
N LEU A 25 14.92 -0.77 -1.90
CA LEU A 25 15.15 -0.20 -3.22
C LEU A 25 14.99 1.33 -3.27
N MET A 26 14.26 1.91 -2.30
CA MET A 26 14.03 3.35 -2.18
C MET A 26 14.99 4.03 -1.19
N ALA A 27 15.78 3.24 -0.44
CA ALA A 27 16.64 3.76 0.61
C ALA A 27 17.80 4.59 0.05
N VAL A 28 17.94 5.82 0.56
CA VAL A 28 19.12 6.64 0.35
C VAL A 28 19.99 6.54 1.61
N GLU A 29 21.20 5.99 1.48
CA GLU A 29 22.02 5.49 2.60
C GLU A 29 22.22 6.47 3.78
N LYS A 30 22.26 7.78 3.51
CA LYS A 30 22.64 8.79 4.52
C LYS A 30 21.53 9.14 5.52
N ASP A 31 20.29 9.32 5.06
CA ASP A 31 19.25 9.95 5.89
C ASP A 31 18.21 8.96 6.44
N GLY A 32 18.22 7.72 5.95
CA GLY A 32 17.20 6.70 6.25
C GLY A 32 15.90 6.96 5.52
N LEU A 33 14.97 6.03 5.65
CA LEU A 33 13.67 6.11 4.98
C LEU A 33 12.75 7.16 5.63
N LYS A 34 12.04 7.87 4.78
CA LYS A 34 10.85 8.64 5.14
C LYS A 34 9.62 7.77 4.88
N ILE A 35 8.83 7.52 5.91
CA ILE A 35 7.76 6.52 5.90
C ILE A 35 6.46 7.16 6.37
N ILE A 36 5.38 6.92 5.61
CA ILE A 36 4.00 7.01 6.11
C ILE A 36 3.55 5.59 6.42
N THR A 37 3.02 5.33 7.62
CA THR A 37 2.54 3.99 8.00
C THR A 37 1.30 4.03 8.91
N PHE A 38 0.59 2.91 8.97
CA PHE A 38 -0.44 2.59 9.97
C PHE A 38 0.14 1.55 10.94
N PRO A 39 0.93 1.96 11.94
CA PRO A 39 1.60 0.98 12.76
C PRO A 39 0.60 0.36 13.74
N ALA A 40 0.68 -0.95 13.94
CA ALA A 40 0.00 -1.62 15.04
C ALA A 40 0.54 -1.12 16.40
N GLU A 41 -0.17 -1.43 17.50
CA GLU A 41 0.22 -1.02 18.87
C GLU A 41 1.67 -1.41 19.20
N GLU A 42 2.13 -2.57 18.72
CA GLU A 42 3.47 -3.12 18.94
C GLU A 42 4.53 -2.61 17.94
N MET A 43 4.10 -1.95 16.85
CA MET A 43 4.94 -1.34 15.81
C MET A 43 5.94 -2.31 15.17
N HIS A 44 5.51 -3.56 14.95
CA HIS A 44 6.36 -4.62 14.40
C HIS A 44 6.98 -4.28 13.04
N ASP A 45 6.25 -3.56 12.19
CA ASP A 45 6.72 -3.07 10.89
C ASP A 45 7.90 -2.09 11.03
N LEU A 46 7.77 -1.10 11.91
CA LEU A 46 8.83 -0.14 12.18
C LEU A 46 10.05 -0.80 12.84
N ARG A 47 9.84 -1.77 13.74
CA ARG A 47 10.94 -2.53 14.35
C ARG A 47 11.75 -3.27 13.30
N LEU A 48 11.07 -3.93 12.37
CA LEU A 48 11.73 -4.63 11.28
C LEU A 48 12.51 -3.66 10.38
N PHE A 49 11.96 -2.49 10.05
CA PHE A 49 12.72 -1.48 9.30
C PHE A 49 13.97 -0.99 10.06
N ALA A 50 13.89 -0.84 11.38
CA ALA A 50 15.05 -0.47 12.20
C ALA A 50 16.11 -1.58 12.24
N GLU A 51 15.70 -2.83 12.45
CA GLU A 51 16.58 -4.01 12.46
C GLU A 51 17.32 -4.21 11.13
N LYS A 52 16.68 -3.83 10.02
CA LYS A 52 17.25 -3.90 8.67
C LYS A 52 18.04 -2.63 8.29
N GLY A 53 18.20 -1.68 9.22
CA GLY A 53 19.00 -0.46 9.03
C GLY A 53 18.37 0.59 8.12
N LEU A 54 17.08 0.45 7.80
CA LEU A 54 16.34 1.37 6.92
C LEU A 54 15.92 2.65 7.66
N ILE A 55 15.65 2.52 8.95
CA ILE A 55 15.51 3.63 9.91
C ILE A 55 16.42 3.36 11.11
N SER A 56 16.56 4.31 12.03
CA SER A 56 17.26 4.07 13.29
C SER A 56 16.62 4.84 14.42
N TRP A 57 16.68 4.25 15.61
CA TRP A 57 16.23 4.86 16.84
C TRP A 57 17.10 4.45 18.01
N GLU A 58 16.98 5.20 19.11
CA GLU A 58 17.55 4.86 20.40
C GLU A 58 16.42 4.63 21.40
N GLU A 59 16.54 3.60 22.24
CA GLU A 59 15.59 3.39 23.33
C GLU A 59 15.91 4.35 24.48
N THR A 60 14.90 5.10 24.93
CA THR A 60 15.03 6.06 26.03
C THR A 60 14.92 5.37 27.38
N GLU A 61 15.25 6.09 28.47
CA GLU A 61 15.07 5.60 29.85
C GLU A 61 13.63 5.17 30.18
N THR A 62 12.64 5.67 29.43
CA THR A 62 11.22 5.34 29.59
C THR A 62 10.76 4.16 28.72
N GLY A 63 11.66 3.55 27.95
CA GLY A 63 11.35 2.48 26.99
C GLY A 63 10.70 2.99 25.68
N ALA A 64 10.75 4.30 25.42
CA ALA A 64 10.28 4.87 24.16
C ALA A 64 11.38 4.84 23.10
N PHE A 65 11.02 4.84 21.82
CA PHE A 65 11.96 4.88 20.70
C PHE A 65 12.12 6.32 20.20
N TYR A 66 13.31 6.88 20.36
CA TYR A 66 13.68 8.18 19.80
C TYR A 66 14.26 8.01 18.40
N ILE A 67 13.54 8.48 17.37
CA ILE A 67 13.98 8.35 15.98
C ILE A 67 15.22 9.22 15.72
N THR A 68 16.35 8.57 15.39
CA THR A 68 17.64 9.20 15.08
C THR A 68 17.94 9.25 13.59
N LYS A 69 17.37 8.34 12.80
CA LYS A 69 17.53 8.26 11.34
C LYS A 69 16.21 7.92 10.68
N GLY A 70 15.89 8.59 9.58
CA GLY A 70 14.61 8.49 8.88
C GLY A 70 13.58 9.49 9.40
N LYS A 71 12.40 9.49 8.76
CA LYS A 71 11.22 10.26 9.20
C LYS A 71 10.01 9.35 9.23
N ILE A 72 9.24 9.38 10.30
CA ILE A 72 8.06 8.54 10.45
C ILE A 72 6.82 9.42 10.63
N VAL A 73 5.79 9.14 9.83
CA VAL A 73 4.46 9.75 9.92
C VAL A 73 3.44 8.63 10.10
N CYS A 74 2.77 8.61 11.25
CA CYS A 74 1.81 7.58 11.61
C CYS A 74 0.39 8.15 11.59
N PHE A 75 -0.57 7.35 11.13
CA PHE A 75 -2.00 7.64 11.21
C PHE A 75 -2.69 6.56 12.02
N GLU A 76 -3.46 6.96 13.04
CA GLU A 76 -4.23 6.05 13.88
C GLU A 76 -5.56 6.69 14.26
N THR A 77 -6.67 5.97 14.10
CA THR A 77 -8.02 6.48 14.39
C THR A 77 -8.48 6.14 15.81
N VAL A 78 -7.96 5.06 16.39
CA VAL A 78 -8.30 4.57 17.73
C VAL A 78 -7.54 5.36 18.78
N ALA A 79 -8.26 6.14 19.58
CA ALA A 79 -7.66 7.05 20.57
C ALA A 79 -6.71 6.37 21.56
N LYS A 80 -6.97 5.10 21.93
CA LYS A 80 -6.07 4.33 22.80
C LYS A 80 -4.73 4.09 22.10
N PHE A 81 -4.75 3.50 20.91
CA PHE A 81 -3.54 3.17 20.15
C PHE A 81 -2.78 4.42 19.72
N PHE A 82 -3.47 5.49 19.34
CA PHE A 82 -2.85 6.78 19.04
C PHE A 82 -2.00 7.28 20.20
N ARG A 83 -2.54 7.24 21.43
CA ARG A 83 -1.80 7.64 22.63
C ARG A 83 -0.60 6.72 22.87
N THR A 84 -0.78 5.41 22.73
CA THR A 84 0.32 4.43 22.87
C THR A 84 1.45 4.72 21.88
N ILE A 85 1.14 4.84 20.59
CA ILE A 85 2.11 5.09 19.51
C ILE A 85 2.80 6.44 19.74
N ARG A 86 2.05 7.50 20.07
CA ARG A 86 2.61 8.83 20.32
C ARG A 86 3.53 8.88 21.54
N THR A 87 3.25 8.09 22.58
CA THR A 87 4.12 7.97 23.76
C THR A 87 5.37 7.15 23.43
N ASN A 88 5.24 6.11 22.61
CA ASN A 88 6.34 5.18 22.33
C ASN A 88 7.25 5.65 21.18
N LEU A 89 6.81 6.53 20.29
CA LEU A 89 7.62 7.07 19.18
C LEU A 89 7.91 8.55 19.39
N THR A 90 9.13 8.85 19.83
CA THR A 90 9.60 10.24 19.96
C THR A 90 10.23 10.70 18.64
N ASN A 91 10.01 11.96 18.25
CA ASN A 91 10.47 12.55 16.98
C ASN A 91 9.76 12.00 15.72
N ALA A 92 8.64 11.29 15.88
CA ALA A 92 7.71 10.95 14.82
C ALA A 92 6.52 11.94 14.77
N THR A 93 5.90 12.10 13.61
CA THR A 93 4.59 12.75 13.48
C THR A 93 3.52 11.69 13.66
N VAL A 94 2.60 11.86 14.62
CA VAL A 94 1.50 10.91 14.84
C VAL A 94 0.19 11.70 14.81
N GLU A 95 -0.69 11.33 13.88
CA GLU A 95 -1.95 12.02 13.63
C GLU A 95 -3.14 11.12 13.99
N GLN A 96 -4.09 11.68 14.76
CA GLN A 96 -5.29 10.93 15.18
C GLN A 96 -6.41 11.05 14.14
N THR A 97 -6.20 10.53 12.93
CA THR A 97 -7.16 10.64 11.82
C THR A 97 -6.89 9.59 10.74
N GLU A 98 -7.83 9.42 9.80
CA GLU A 98 -7.60 8.64 8.59
C GLU A 98 -6.69 9.41 7.63
N ILE A 99 -5.73 8.73 6.99
CA ILE A 99 -4.81 9.36 6.03
C ILE A 99 -5.56 10.18 4.97
N GLY A 100 -6.64 9.64 4.39
CA GLY A 100 -7.36 10.32 3.33
C GLY A 100 -7.97 11.65 3.80
N SER A 101 -8.47 11.68 5.03
CA SER A 101 -9.00 12.91 5.63
C SER A 101 -7.88 13.92 5.87
N TYR A 102 -6.73 13.48 6.37
CA TYR A 102 -5.56 14.34 6.56
C TYR A 102 -5.06 14.92 5.24
N LEU A 103 -4.85 14.08 4.23
CA LEU A 103 -4.35 14.49 2.91
C LEU A 103 -5.30 15.53 2.29
N ARG A 104 -6.61 15.30 2.34
CA ARG A 104 -7.61 16.23 1.80
C ARG A 104 -7.60 17.58 2.54
N GLN A 105 -7.58 17.57 3.87
CA GLN A 105 -7.62 18.79 4.69
C GLN A 105 -6.35 19.62 4.55
N ASN A 106 -5.20 18.97 4.37
CA ASN A 106 -3.89 19.62 4.30
C ASN A 106 -3.39 19.84 2.87
N TYR A 107 -4.26 19.73 1.85
CA TYR A 107 -3.86 19.85 0.44
C TYR A 107 -3.03 21.09 0.15
N ASN A 108 -3.55 22.28 0.50
CA ASN A 108 -2.84 23.53 0.24
C ASN A 108 -1.53 23.65 1.03
N ALA A 109 -1.45 23.07 2.23
CA ALA A 109 -0.25 23.11 3.06
C ALA A 109 0.86 22.20 2.51
N ILE A 110 0.49 20.99 2.05
CA ILE A 110 1.42 20.04 1.42
C ILE A 110 1.86 20.58 0.05
N MET A 111 0.91 21.03 -0.77
CA MET A 111 1.18 21.63 -2.09
C MET A 111 1.86 23.00 -2.01
N GLY A 112 1.73 23.72 -0.90
CA GLY A 112 2.50 24.94 -0.59
C GLY A 112 3.88 24.68 0.01
N GLY A 113 4.15 23.46 0.50
CA GLY A 113 5.42 23.07 1.12
C GLY A 113 5.58 23.50 2.59
N SER A 114 4.52 24.01 3.21
CA SER A 114 4.51 24.31 4.65
C SER A 114 4.39 23.04 5.50
N GLU A 115 3.69 22.02 4.98
CA GLU A 115 3.59 20.69 5.59
C GLU A 115 4.66 19.77 5.00
N LYS A 116 5.53 19.20 5.85
CA LYS A 116 6.71 18.44 5.40
C LYS A 116 6.48 16.92 5.35
N VAL A 117 5.24 16.46 5.24
CA VAL A 117 4.93 15.03 5.18
C VAL A 117 5.53 14.40 3.92
N PHE A 118 5.44 15.08 2.77
CA PHE A 118 6.01 14.64 1.49
C PHE A 118 7.32 15.39 1.15
N PRO A 119 8.20 14.79 0.32
CA PRO A 119 8.08 13.44 -0.25
C PRO A 119 8.50 12.37 0.74
N VAL A 120 7.99 11.15 0.53
CA VAL A 120 8.34 9.96 1.32
C VAL A 120 8.96 8.88 0.42
N ASP A 121 9.66 7.94 1.04
CA ASP A 121 10.22 6.78 0.36
C ASP A 121 9.26 5.60 0.38
N VAL A 122 8.45 5.50 1.44
CA VAL A 122 7.48 4.42 1.64
C VAL A 122 6.14 4.99 2.10
N VAL A 123 5.07 4.50 1.48
CA VAL A 123 3.69 4.64 1.95
C VAL A 123 3.18 3.24 2.26
N ASN A 124 3.09 2.89 3.54
CA ASN A 124 2.60 1.60 4.03
C ASN A 124 1.18 1.73 4.57
N LEU A 125 0.19 1.31 3.79
CA LEU A 125 -1.22 1.35 4.16
C LEU A 125 -1.67 -0.05 4.58
N ASP A 126 -1.34 -0.42 5.82
CA ASP A 126 -1.71 -1.71 6.43
C ASP A 126 -3.09 -1.61 7.11
N TYR A 127 -4.17 -1.76 6.34
CA TYR A 127 -5.52 -1.69 6.85
C TYR A 127 -5.93 -2.99 7.55
N ASP A 128 -6.36 -2.88 8.80
CA ASP A 128 -7.03 -3.96 9.54
C ASP A 128 -8.53 -4.03 9.24
N GLY A 129 -9.08 -2.94 8.68
CA GLY A 129 -10.49 -2.75 8.40
C GLY A 129 -10.83 -2.76 6.91
N ASN A 130 -12.13 -2.73 6.62
CA ASN A 130 -12.64 -2.70 5.26
C ASN A 130 -12.32 -1.36 4.58
N ILE A 131 -11.47 -1.40 3.54
CA ILE A 131 -11.07 -0.21 2.76
C ILE A 131 -12.24 0.48 2.06
N SER A 132 -13.31 -0.25 1.71
CA SER A 132 -14.51 0.28 1.06
C SER A 132 -15.32 1.20 1.99
N LYS A 133 -15.09 1.13 3.30
CA LYS A 133 -15.80 1.90 4.34
C LYS A 133 -15.01 3.11 4.83
N SER A 134 -13.85 3.38 4.25
CA SER A 134 -13.04 4.57 4.54
C SER A 134 -13.84 5.86 4.25
N LYS A 135 -13.69 6.90 5.08
CA LYS A 135 -14.43 8.17 4.88
C LYS A 135 -14.06 8.87 3.59
N VAL A 136 -12.79 8.74 3.20
CA VAL A 136 -12.28 9.20 1.92
C VAL A 136 -12.11 7.97 1.02
N PRO A 137 -12.73 7.94 -0.18
CA PRO A 137 -12.59 6.81 -1.09
C PRO A 137 -11.13 6.53 -1.42
N ILE A 138 -10.75 5.24 -1.42
CA ILE A 138 -9.34 4.85 -1.57
C ILE A 138 -8.72 5.35 -2.89
N GLY A 139 -9.50 5.43 -3.97
CA GLY A 139 -9.05 6.00 -5.24
C GLY A 139 -8.68 7.49 -5.15
N GLU A 140 -9.31 8.25 -4.26
CA GLU A 140 -8.93 9.64 -3.97
C GLU A 140 -7.67 9.70 -3.11
N VAL A 141 -7.53 8.81 -2.12
CA VAL A 141 -6.30 8.70 -1.31
C VAL A 141 -5.09 8.46 -2.21
N PHE A 142 -5.16 7.50 -3.13
CA PHE A 142 -4.07 7.26 -4.08
C PHE A 142 -3.80 8.45 -4.98
N ASN A 143 -4.85 9.13 -5.47
CA ASN A 143 -4.69 10.32 -6.29
C ASN A 143 -3.87 11.39 -5.55
N LEU A 144 -4.22 11.69 -4.30
CA LEU A 144 -3.50 12.67 -3.46
C LEU A 144 -2.06 12.23 -3.17
N VAL A 145 -1.83 10.96 -2.84
CA VAL A 145 -0.48 10.43 -2.61
C VAL A 145 0.41 10.64 -3.85
N PHE A 146 -0.08 10.29 -5.04
CA PHE A 146 0.68 10.47 -6.27
C PHE A 146 0.88 11.93 -6.64
N GLU A 147 -0.14 12.79 -6.48
CA GLU A 147 0.00 14.24 -6.72
C GLU A 147 1.08 14.86 -5.81
N TYR A 148 1.07 14.50 -4.53
CA TYR A 148 2.04 15.01 -3.57
C TYR A 148 3.45 14.50 -3.85
N GLN A 149 3.61 13.23 -4.23
CA GLN A 149 4.93 12.71 -4.63
C GLN A 149 5.42 13.33 -5.95
N ALA A 150 4.53 13.52 -6.94
CA ALA A 150 4.86 14.10 -8.24
C ALA A 150 5.42 15.52 -8.11
N LYS A 151 4.90 16.32 -7.18
CA LYS A 151 5.41 17.66 -6.88
C LYS A 151 6.91 17.68 -6.57
N HIS A 152 7.43 16.60 -5.99
CA HIS A 152 8.84 16.46 -5.63
C HIS A 152 9.66 15.62 -6.62
N GLY A 153 9.01 15.05 -7.63
CA GLY A 153 9.64 14.22 -8.65
C GLY A 153 10.40 13.01 -8.10
N ARG A 154 9.95 12.44 -6.97
CA ARG A 154 10.64 11.33 -6.27
C ARG A 154 9.85 10.03 -6.41
N GLY A 155 10.55 8.96 -6.77
CA GLY A 155 10.02 7.59 -6.72
C GLY A 155 9.75 7.13 -5.28
N PHE A 156 8.93 6.10 -5.11
CA PHE A 156 8.56 5.57 -3.81
C PHE A 156 7.99 4.15 -3.90
N SER A 157 7.93 3.49 -2.74
CA SER A 157 7.22 2.23 -2.53
C SER A 157 5.83 2.49 -1.96
N LEU A 158 4.82 1.83 -2.53
CA LEU A 158 3.45 1.77 -2.02
C LEU A 158 3.15 0.33 -1.59
N PHE A 159 2.85 0.15 -0.31
CA PHE A 159 2.31 -1.09 0.23
C PHE A 159 0.87 -0.86 0.61
N LEU A 160 -0.01 -1.75 0.18
CA LEU A 160 -1.41 -1.74 0.55
C LEU A 160 -1.78 -3.14 1.01
N THR A 161 -2.25 -3.25 2.24
CA THR A 161 -2.73 -4.51 2.80
C THR A 161 -4.12 -4.30 3.36
N TRP A 162 -5.04 -5.24 3.11
CA TRP A 162 -6.42 -5.15 3.60
C TRP A 162 -7.04 -6.53 3.70
N PRO A 163 -8.03 -6.72 4.60
CA PRO A 163 -8.71 -7.99 4.75
C PRO A 163 -9.63 -8.34 3.58
N TYR A 164 -9.90 -9.65 3.45
CA TYR A 164 -11.04 -10.18 2.72
C TYR A 164 -12.35 -9.75 3.36
N THR A 165 -13.17 -9.01 2.61
CA THR A 165 -14.42 -8.42 3.11
C THR A 165 -15.59 -8.54 2.13
N GLU A 166 -15.63 -9.57 1.27
CA GLU A 166 -16.69 -9.73 0.26
C GLU A 166 -18.11 -9.56 0.80
N ASP A 167 -18.42 -10.18 1.94
CA ASP A 167 -19.74 -10.12 2.58
C ASP A 167 -20.05 -8.74 3.20
N ASP A 168 -19.01 -7.97 3.52
CA ASP A 168 -19.10 -6.68 4.20
C ASP A 168 -19.05 -5.49 3.23
N ASP A 169 -18.54 -5.72 2.01
CA ASP A 169 -18.37 -4.71 0.96
C ASP A 169 -19.72 -4.38 0.30
N PRO A 170 -20.04 -3.08 0.12
CA PRO A 170 -21.24 -2.70 -0.62
C PRO A 170 -21.10 -3.06 -2.09
N GLU A 171 -22.19 -3.48 -2.74
CA GLU A 171 -22.19 -3.83 -4.17
C GLU A 171 -21.68 -2.70 -5.07
N VAL A 172 -21.93 -1.44 -4.71
CA VAL A 172 -21.38 -0.27 -5.43
C VAL A 172 -19.85 -0.28 -5.48
N TYR A 173 -19.19 -0.79 -4.44
CA TYR A 173 -17.73 -0.93 -4.43
C TYR A 173 -17.28 -2.05 -5.37
N LYS A 174 -17.93 -3.22 -5.33
CA LYS A 174 -17.62 -4.35 -6.22
C LYS A 174 -17.83 -3.97 -7.70
N GLU A 175 -18.93 -3.30 -8.01
CA GLU A 175 -19.23 -2.78 -9.34
C GLU A 175 -18.22 -1.72 -9.79
N MET A 176 -17.72 -0.88 -8.89
CA MET A 176 -16.64 0.07 -9.20
C MET A 176 -15.33 -0.67 -9.57
N LEU A 177 -15.00 -1.78 -8.92
CA LEU A 177 -13.85 -2.60 -9.30
C LEU A 177 -14.05 -3.27 -10.67
N LYS A 178 -15.22 -3.86 -10.92
CA LYS A 178 -15.57 -4.46 -12.22
C LYS A 178 -15.51 -3.42 -13.34
N GLN A 179 -16.15 -2.27 -13.15
CA GLN A 179 -16.14 -1.20 -14.13
C GLN A 179 -14.72 -0.68 -14.39
N THR A 180 -13.87 -0.61 -13.35
CA THR A 180 -12.46 -0.25 -13.53
C THR A 180 -11.79 -1.25 -14.47
N ILE A 181 -11.94 -2.55 -14.24
CA ILE A 181 -11.36 -3.60 -15.10
C ILE A 181 -11.92 -3.50 -16.52
N ALA A 182 -13.24 -3.42 -16.68
CA ALA A 182 -13.90 -3.32 -17.98
C ALA A 182 -13.42 -2.09 -18.79
N ASN A 183 -13.32 -0.93 -18.15
CA ASN A 183 -12.78 0.28 -18.77
C ASN A 183 -11.33 0.10 -19.24
N ASN A 184 -10.51 -0.69 -18.52
CA ASN A 184 -9.14 -0.98 -18.96
C ASN A 184 -9.14 -1.96 -20.15
N LEU A 185 -10.08 -2.92 -20.23
CA LEU A 185 -10.19 -3.84 -21.37
C LEU A 185 -10.64 -3.13 -22.66
N GLU A 186 -11.43 -2.08 -22.53
CA GLU A 186 -11.89 -1.25 -23.65
C GLU A 186 -10.89 -0.15 -24.05
N ASP A 187 -9.89 0.13 -23.22
CA ASP A 187 -8.91 1.19 -23.49
C ASP A 187 -7.93 0.76 -24.60
N PRO A 188 -7.88 1.48 -25.74
CA PRO A 188 -6.99 1.13 -26.85
C PRO A 188 -5.49 1.22 -26.50
N ARG A 189 -5.14 1.81 -25.36
CA ARG A 189 -3.75 1.90 -24.86
C ARG A 189 -3.35 0.69 -24.00
N ALA A 190 -4.34 -0.12 -23.59
CA ALA A 190 -4.16 -1.25 -22.68
C ALA A 190 -4.23 -2.60 -23.43
N VAL A 191 -3.85 -2.63 -24.72
CA VAL A 191 -3.87 -3.84 -25.56
C VAL A 191 -3.17 -5.02 -24.87
N SER A 192 -1.98 -4.81 -24.34
CA SER A 192 -1.23 -5.87 -23.64
C SER A 192 -1.92 -6.37 -22.37
N PHE A 193 -2.69 -5.52 -21.68
CA PHE A 193 -3.54 -5.96 -20.57
C PHE A 193 -4.71 -6.80 -21.09
N LYS A 194 -5.40 -6.33 -22.13
CA LYS A 194 -6.51 -7.05 -22.75
C LYS A 194 -6.12 -8.45 -23.20
N ASP A 195 -5.05 -8.56 -24.00
CA ASP A 195 -4.59 -9.84 -24.56
C ASP A 195 -4.28 -10.85 -23.46
N LEU A 196 -3.61 -10.41 -22.39
CA LEU A 196 -3.27 -11.27 -21.26
C LEU A 196 -4.50 -11.61 -20.40
N TYR A 197 -5.47 -10.71 -20.29
CA TYR A 197 -6.68 -10.92 -19.49
C TYR A 197 -7.55 -11.99 -20.14
N GLU A 198 -7.85 -11.81 -21.43
CA GLU A 198 -8.71 -12.71 -22.22
C GLU A 198 -8.10 -14.12 -22.34
N ALA A 199 -6.78 -14.25 -22.18
CA ALA A 199 -6.10 -15.55 -22.16
C ALA A 199 -6.31 -16.34 -20.85
N ASN A 200 -6.52 -15.67 -19.72
CA ASN A 200 -6.55 -16.28 -18.38
C ASN A 200 -7.92 -16.20 -17.68
N HIS A 201 -8.80 -15.33 -18.17
CA HIS A 201 -10.08 -15.03 -17.55
C HIS A 201 -11.20 -14.96 -18.61
N PRO A 202 -12.31 -15.68 -18.40
CA PRO A 202 -13.43 -15.70 -19.35
C PRO A 202 -14.18 -14.35 -19.41
N THR A 203 -14.58 -13.80 -18.25
CA THR A 203 -15.28 -12.49 -18.16
C THR A 203 -14.94 -11.79 -16.85
N VAL A 204 -15.24 -10.48 -16.74
CA VAL A 204 -15.08 -9.70 -15.50
C VAL A 204 -16.07 -10.15 -14.42
N ASP A 205 -17.28 -10.52 -14.83
CA ASP A 205 -18.35 -10.96 -13.91
C ASP A 205 -18.09 -12.33 -13.27
N GLU A 206 -17.23 -13.14 -13.89
CA GLU A 206 -16.86 -14.48 -13.39
C GLU A 206 -15.61 -14.47 -12.50
N LEU A 207 -14.99 -13.31 -12.25
CA LEU A 207 -13.86 -13.23 -11.33
C LEU A 207 -14.31 -13.49 -9.89
N ASP A 208 -13.64 -14.42 -9.22
CA ASP A 208 -13.75 -14.55 -7.77
C ASP A 208 -13.32 -13.25 -7.07
N TYR A 209 -13.82 -13.04 -5.86
CA TYR A 209 -13.59 -11.80 -5.14
C TYR A 209 -12.10 -11.51 -4.85
N ASN A 210 -11.26 -12.54 -4.68
CA ASN A 210 -9.82 -12.31 -4.47
C ASN A 210 -9.19 -11.64 -5.70
N LYS A 211 -9.45 -12.22 -6.88
CA LYS A 211 -8.94 -11.66 -8.14
C LYS A 211 -9.58 -10.32 -8.46
N LEU A 212 -10.89 -10.18 -8.27
CA LEU A 212 -11.61 -8.92 -8.48
C LEU A 212 -11.01 -7.79 -7.62
N SER A 213 -10.78 -8.05 -6.33
CA SER A 213 -10.24 -7.08 -5.38
C SER A 213 -8.82 -6.66 -5.74
N VAL A 214 -7.92 -7.63 -5.93
CA VAL A 214 -6.50 -7.37 -6.25
C VAL A 214 -6.35 -6.69 -7.61
N ILE A 215 -6.96 -7.24 -8.67
CA ILE A 215 -6.86 -6.67 -10.01
C ILE A 215 -7.50 -5.28 -10.03
N GLY A 216 -8.74 -5.15 -9.55
CA GLY A 216 -9.48 -3.88 -9.56
C GLY A 216 -8.73 -2.76 -8.84
N VAL A 217 -8.28 -3.01 -7.61
CA VAL A 217 -7.53 -2.01 -6.81
C VAL A 217 -6.20 -1.67 -7.49
N SER A 218 -5.47 -2.66 -8.02
CA SER A 218 -4.20 -2.40 -8.73
C SER A 218 -4.40 -1.50 -9.97
N LYS A 219 -5.52 -1.65 -10.70
CA LYS A 219 -5.84 -0.79 -11.85
C LYS A 219 -6.18 0.62 -11.43
N VAL A 220 -6.90 0.79 -10.31
CA VAL A 220 -7.11 2.13 -9.72
C VAL A 220 -5.75 2.79 -9.45
N ILE A 221 -4.82 2.09 -8.79
CA ILE A 221 -3.49 2.62 -8.46
C ILE A 221 -2.72 2.99 -9.75
N VAL A 222 -2.65 2.11 -10.74
CA VAL A 222 -1.91 2.35 -11.99
C VAL A 222 -2.45 3.55 -12.78
N GLN A 223 -3.77 3.71 -12.82
CA GLN A 223 -4.37 4.89 -13.45
C GLN A 223 -3.94 6.18 -12.74
N LYS A 224 -3.86 6.18 -11.40
CA LYS A 224 -3.37 7.36 -10.66
C LYS A 224 -1.88 7.58 -10.84
N ALA A 225 -1.09 6.52 -10.85
CA ALA A 225 0.35 6.57 -11.07
C ALA A 225 0.69 7.20 -12.42
N SER A 226 0.13 6.66 -13.51
CA SER A 226 0.42 7.12 -14.87
C SER A 226 0.03 8.58 -15.12
N ARG A 227 -1.15 9.01 -14.66
CA ARG A 227 -1.58 10.43 -14.71
C ARG A 227 -0.63 11.39 -14.02
N ASN A 228 0.05 10.91 -12.98
CA ASN A 228 1.04 11.66 -12.21
C ASN A 228 2.49 11.37 -12.62
N GLN A 229 2.69 10.84 -13.82
CA GLN A 229 4.00 10.55 -14.41
C GLN A 229 4.84 9.51 -13.65
N PHE A 230 4.21 8.51 -13.02
CA PHE A 230 4.90 7.40 -12.38
C PHE A 230 4.88 6.13 -13.23
N ASN A 231 6.05 5.53 -13.40
CA ASN A 231 6.21 4.20 -13.98
C ASN A 231 6.32 3.14 -12.89
N LEU A 232 5.58 2.05 -13.02
CA LEU A 232 5.69 0.87 -12.18
C LEU A 232 6.88 0.03 -12.64
N HIS A 233 7.93 -0.07 -11.84
CA HIS A 233 9.09 -0.91 -12.20
C HIS A 233 9.05 -2.30 -11.55
N LYS A 234 8.56 -2.43 -10.31
CA LYS A 234 8.41 -3.70 -9.59
C LYS A 234 7.02 -3.81 -8.95
N ASN A 235 6.43 -5.01 -8.98
CA ASN A 235 5.18 -5.32 -8.31
C ASN A 235 5.14 -6.77 -7.84
N GLU A 236 4.45 -7.02 -6.73
CA GLU A 236 4.09 -8.35 -6.24
C GLU A 236 2.71 -8.26 -5.56
N PHE A 237 1.91 -9.33 -5.69
CA PHE A 237 0.53 -9.38 -5.20
C PHE A 237 0.32 -10.70 -4.46
N TYR A 238 -0.24 -10.61 -3.25
CA TYR A 238 -0.36 -11.75 -2.34
C TYR A 238 -1.78 -11.90 -1.82
N VAL A 239 -2.22 -13.14 -1.69
CA VAL A 239 -3.34 -13.55 -0.84
C VAL A 239 -2.78 -14.45 0.26
N TYR A 240 -3.13 -14.17 1.50
CA TYR A 240 -2.56 -14.88 2.64
C TYR A 240 -3.49 -14.88 3.85
N GLY A 241 -3.22 -15.76 4.80
CA GLY A 241 -4.04 -15.94 6.00
C GLY A 241 -4.22 -17.41 6.34
N GLU A 242 -4.79 -17.70 7.51
CA GLU A 242 -5.09 -19.07 7.92
C GLU A 242 -6.47 -19.49 7.42
N LYS A 243 -6.69 -20.79 7.16
CA LYS A 243 -7.95 -21.30 6.59
C LYS A 243 -9.19 -20.94 7.41
N ASP A 244 -9.05 -20.89 8.73
CA ASP A 244 -10.17 -20.63 9.66
C ASP A 244 -10.28 -19.15 10.09
N ARG A 245 -9.42 -18.28 9.55
CA ARG A 245 -9.35 -16.85 9.87
C ARG A 245 -9.65 -15.99 8.66
N ARG A 246 -9.94 -14.72 8.92
CA ARG A 246 -10.05 -13.71 7.85
C ARG A 246 -8.73 -13.64 7.08
N GLN A 247 -8.83 -13.79 5.76
CA GLN A 247 -7.72 -13.68 4.82
C GLN A 247 -7.37 -12.22 4.57
N MET A 248 -6.19 -11.99 4.02
CA MET A 248 -5.62 -10.68 3.73
C MET A 248 -5.11 -10.65 2.29
N PHE A 249 -5.21 -9.47 1.69
CA PHE A 249 -4.59 -9.11 0.44
C PHE A 249 -3.39 -8.22 0.71
N SER A 250 -2.30 -8.37 -0.05
CA SER A 250 -1.21 -7.40 -0.05
C SER A 250 -0.79 -7.07 -1.48
N ILE A 251 -0.65 -5.78 -1.75
CA ILE A 251 -0.12 -5.24 -3.00
C ILE A 251 1.14 -4.45 -2.66
N LEU A 252 2.27 -4.84 -3.27
CA LEU A 252 3.55 -4.18 -3.11
C LEU A 252 3.99 -3.62 -4.46
N LEU A 253 4.26 -2.32 -4.51
CA LEU A 253 4.56 -1.62 -5.75
C LEU A 253 5.72 -0.65 -5.55
N ASN A 254 6.66 -0.62 -6.49
CA ASN A 254 7.67 0.43 -6.56
C ASN A 254 7.51 1.26 -7.83
N PHE A 255 7.52 2.57 -7.65
CA PHE A 255 7.34 3.55 -8.70
C PHE A 255 8.55 4.44 -8.89
N ASP A 256 8.89 4.70 -10.15
CA ASP A 256 9.83 5.76 -10.53
C ASP A 256 9.08 6.94 -11.10
N TYR A 257 9.48 8.14 -10.72
CA TYR A 257 8.97 9.36 -11.36
C TYR A 257 9.63 9.54 -12.74
N GLN A 258 8.82 9.81 -13.75
CA GLN A 258 9.19 9.90 -15.16
C GLN A 258 8.57 11.16 -15.79
N GLY A 259 8.88 12.34 -15.23
CA GLY A 259 8.22 13.62 -15.56
C GLY A 259 8.22 14.03 -17.05
N ASP A 260 9.14 13.51 -17.85
CA ASP A 260 9.26 13.82 -19.29
C ASP A 260 8.63 12.76 -20.22
N VAL A 261 8.14 11.66 -19.66
CA VAL A 261 7.53 10.58 -20.44
C VAL A 261 6.04 10.86 -20.58
N ALA A 262 5.47 10.65 -21.75
CA ALA A 262 4.03 10.85 -21.93
C ALA A 262 3.21 9.84 -21.10
N GLU A 263 2.12 10.32 -20.48
CA GLU A 263 1.20 9.51 -19.66
C GLU A 263 0.82 8.19 -20.34
N HIS A 264 0.49 8.24 -21.64
CA HIS A 264 0.06 7.04 -22.39
C HIS A 264 1.14 5.95 -22.39
N ALA A 265 2.42 6.32 -22.54
CA ALA A 265 3.52 5.37 -22.58
C ALA A 265 3.79 4.77 -21.20
N LEU A 266 3.59 5.54 -20.13
CA LEU A 266 3.65 5.05 -18.75
C LEU A 266 2.50 4.10 -18.48
N TYR A 267 1.27 4.50 -18.82
CA TYR A 267 0.07 3.69 -18.61
C TYR A 267 0.19 2.33 -19.29
N THR A 268 0.58 2.26 -20.57
CA THR A 268 0.76 1.00 -21.30
C THR A 268 1.77 0.07 -20.61
N LYS A 269 2.89 0.59 -20.10
CA LYS A 269 3.89 -0.20 -19.37
C LYS A 269 3.40 -0.68 -18.00
N CYS A 270 2.70 0.18 -17.28
CA CYS A 270 2.21 -0.14 -15.93
C CYS A 270 1.03 -1.12 -15.97
N VAL A 271 0.09 -0.93 -16.91
CA VAL A 271 -1.16 -1.69 -16.96
C VAL A 271 -0.93 -3.15 -17.32
N SER A 272 0.06 -3.46 -18.16
CA SER A 272 0.42 -4.84 -18.46
C SER A 272 1.05 -5.53 -17.26
N LYS A 273 1.89 -4.80 -16.51
CA LYS A 273 2.59 -5.29 -15.32
C LYS A 273 1.69 -5.58 -14.13
N THR A 274 0.49 -5.00 -14.07
CA THR A 274 -0.50 -5.25 -13.02
C THR A 274 -1.59 -6.24 -13.42
N LEU A 275 -1.31 -7.07 -14.41
CA LEU A 275 -2.06 -8.29 -14.66
C LEU A 275 -1.18 -9.45 -14.21
N VAL A 276 -1.65 -10.22 -13.23
CA VAL A 276 -0.71 -10.86 -12.34
C VAL A 276 -1.24 -12.13 -11.75
N ASP A 277 -0.34 -13.11 -11.77
CA ASP A 277 -0.28 -14.24 -10.88
C ASP A 277 -0.32 -13.74 -9.43
N VAL A 278 -1.50 -13.85 -8.83
CA VAL A 278 -1.68 -13.60 -7.40
C VAL A 278 -1.02 -14.76 -6.66
N ILE A 279 0.02 -14.47 -5.89
CA ILE A 279 0.74 -15.49 -5.12
C ILE A 279 -0.12 -15.85 -3.91
N ASP A 280 -0.66 -17.07 -3.93
CA ASP A 280 -1.47 -17.59 -2.85
C ASP A 280 -0.59 -18.30 -1.82
N LEU A 281 -0.31 -17.62 -0.71
CA LEU A 281 0.48 -18.19 0.39
C LEU A 281 -0.32 -19.19 1.22
N ARG A 282 -1.64 -19.32 1.01
CA ARG A 282 -2.48 -20.28 1.73
C ARG A 282 -2.24 -21.71 1.27
N ASP A 283 -1.83 -21.87 0.01
CA ASP A 283 -1.60 -23.16 -0.66
C ASP A 283 -0.12 -23.58 -0.64
N ALA A 284 0.80 -22.64 -0.43
CA ALA A 284 2.19 -22.97 -0.12
C ALA A 284 2.21 -23.76 1.18
N ALA A 285 2.59 -25.05 1.12
CA ALA A 285 2.78 -25.84 2.33
C ALA A 285 3.67 -25.05 3.29
N ALA A 286 3.25 -24.90 4.54
CA ALA A 286 3.94 -24.13 5.57
C ALA A 286 5.41 -24.56 5.86
N GLU A 287 5.93 -25.52 5.09
CA GLU A 287 7.29 -26.07 5.08
C GLU A 287 8.21 -25.44 4.01
N GLU A 288 7.69 -24.82 2.94
CA GLU A 288 8.52 -24.14 1.92
C GLU A 288 8.70 -22.63 2.17
N ILE A 289 8.00 -22.07 3.16
CA ILE A 289 8.22 -20.69 3.64
C ILE A 289 9.28 -20.76 4.76
N ALA A 290 10.55 -20.96 4.39
CA ALA A 290 11.70 -20.93 5.29
C ALA A 290 12.83 -20.07 4.66
N PRO A 291 13.65 -19.40 5.49
CA PRO A 291 14.32 -18.12 5.20
C PRO A 291 15.38 -18.14 4.10
#